data_AF-A0AAD1M2Q7-F1
#
_entry.id   AF-A0AAD1M2Q7-F1
#
_cell.length_a   1.000
_cell.length_b   1.000
_cell.length_c   1.000
_cell.angle_alpha   90.00
_cell.angle_beta   90.00
_cell.angle_gamma   90.00
#
_symmetry.space_group_name_H-M   'P 1'
#
loop_
_entity.id
_entity.type
_entity.pdbx_description
1 polymer ?
#
loop_
_entity_poly.entity_id
_entity_poly.type
_entity_poly.pdbx_seq_one_letter_code
_entity_poly.pdbx_strand_id
1 'polypeptide(L)'
;MTLIGFHTTFLVQHWLGDQGMPRRYADYLPSDGFQPLNVVSTIGAFILGVSMLPFVWNVFRSWRYGEPVTVDDPWGYGNSLEWATTCPPPRHNFYELPRIRSERPAFELHYPHMVERLRAEAHIGRSHGPESGDVTRADDVSVRT
;
A
#
# COMPACT_ATOMS: atom_id res chain seq x y z
N MET A 1 -4.05 14.49 -5.66
CA MET A 1 -3.25 15.32 -6.59
C MET A 1 -2.10 14.51 -7.17
N THR A 2 -1.24 13.91 -6.34
CA THR A 2 -0.14 13.01 -6.76
C THR A 2 -0.60 11.91 -7.72
N LEU A 3 -1.63 11.14 -7.36
CA LEU A 3 -2.15 10.04 -8.19
C LEU A 3 -2.56 10.51 -9.58
N ILE A 4 -3.39 11.57 -9.64
CA ILE A 4 -3.92 12.12 -10.89
C ILE A 4 -2.77 12.70 -11.73
N GLY A 5 -1.92 13.54 -11.14
CA GLY A 5 -0.77 14.14 -11.83
C GLY A 5 0.20 13.12 -12.39
N PHE A 6 0.51 12.06 -11.62
CA PHE A 6 1.37 10.97 -12.07
C PHE A 6 0.80 10.25 -13.29
N HIS A 7 -0.48 9.87 -13.26
CA HIS A 7 -1.10 9.19 -14.40
C HIS A 7 -1.20 10.12 -15.61
N THR A 8 -1.58 11.39 -15.42
CA THR A 8 -1.64 12.37 -16.51
C THR A 8 -0.26 12.60 -17.16
N THR A 9 0.83 12.64 -16.39
CA THR A 9 2.18 12.81 -16.92
C THR A 9 2.67 11.58 -17.68
N PHE A 10 2.59 10.39 -17.08
CA PHE A 10 3.30 9.20 -17.56
C PHE A 10 2.45 8.28 -18.44
N LEU A 11 1.12 8.27 -18.30
CA LEU A 11 0.27 7.46 -19.18
C LEU A 11 0.41 7.93 -20.63
N VAL A 12 0.41 9.24 -20.84
CA VAL A 12 0.57 9.87 -22.16
C VAL A 12 1.94 9.56 -22.80
N GLN A 13 2.98 9.35 -21.99
CA GLN A 13 4.31 9.00 -22.47
C GLN A 13 4.38 7.58 -23.07
N HIS A 14 3.45 6.68 -22.70
CA HIS A 14 3.37 5.37 -23.34
C HIS A 14 2.90 5.50 -24.79
N TRP A 15 1.87 6.30 -25.05
CA TRP A 15 1.38 6.58 -26.41
C TRP A 15 2.40 7.36 -27.24
N LEU A 16 3.08 8.32 -26.63
CA LEU A 16 4.11 9.11 -27.31
C LEU A 16 5.35 8.27 -27.67
N GLY A 17 5.73 7.31 -26.81
CA GLY A 17 6.76 6.34 -27.13
C GLY A 17 6.37 5.40 -28.28
N ASP A 18 5.11 4.95 -28.32
CA ASP A 18 4.56 4.12 -29.41
C ASP A 18 4.52 4.89 -30.76
N GLN A 19 4.26 6.19 -30.72
CA GLN A 19 4.36 7.09 -31.87
C GLN A 19 5.80 7.33 -32.36
N GLY A 20 6.80 6.80 -31.66
CA GLY A 20 8.19 6.79 -32.10
C GLY A 20 9.07 7.90 -31.55
N MET A 21 8.63 8.69 -30.56
CA MET A 21 9.50 9.67 -29.90
C MET A 21 10.53 8.95 -29.01
N PRO A 22 11.84 8.95 -29.36
CA PRO A 22 12.83 8.25 -28.58
C PRO A 22 13.23 9.05 -27.33
N ARG A 23 13.80 8.37 -26.33
CA ARG A 23 14.27 9.02 -25.09
C ARG A 23 15.43 9.99 -25.36
N ARG A 24 15.56 11.00 -24.49
CA ARG A 24 16.70 11.95 -24.42
C ARG A 24 16.83 12.92 -25.61
N TYR A 25 15.73 13.26 -26.27
CA TYR A 25 15.67 14.36 -27.23
C TYR A 25 15.42 15.69 -26.50
N ALA A 26 16.14 16.73 -26.90
CA ALA A 26 15.98 18.08 -26.35
C ALA A 26 14.83 18.84 -27.04
N ASP A 27 14.61 18.57 -28.32
CA ASP A 27 13.62 19.19 -29.19
C ASP A 27 13.02 18.17 -30.19
N TYR A 28 11.93 18.58 -30.84
CA TYR A 28 11.21 17.83 -31.86
C TYR A 28 10.65 18.80 -32.91
N LEU A 29 10.38 18.33 -34.14
CA LEU A 29 9.83 19.19 -35.18
C LEU A 29 8.31 19.29 -35.03
N PRO A 30 7.68 20.44 -35.39
CA PRO A 30 6.23 20.57 -35.41
C PRO A 30 5.53 19.56 -36.34
N SER A 31 6.24 19.07 -37.37
CA SER A 31 5.76 18.05 -38.30
C SER A 31 5.56 16.68 -37.65
N ASP A 32 6.19 16.42 -36.51
CA ASP A 32 6.24 15.08 -35.89
C ASP A 32 4.98 14.77 -35.07
N GLY A 33 4.14 15.77 -34.79
CA GLY A 33 2.86 15.58 -34.10
C GLY A 33 2.94 15.30 -32.60
N PHE A 34 4.14 15.32 -31.99
CA PHE A 34 4.34 15.01 -30.57
C PHE A 34 3.91 16.12 -29.59
N GLN A 35 3.64 17.32 -30.09
CA GLN A 35 3.40 18.50 -29.25
C GLN A 35 2.19 18.36 -28.30
N PRO A 36 1.00 17.89 -28.72
CA PRO A 36 -0.16 17.83 -27.84
C PRO A 36 0.06 16.92 -26.62
N LEU A 37 0.67 15.75 -26.84
CA LEU A 37 0.95 14.78 -25.79
C LEU A 37 2.03 15.30 -24.81
N ASN A 38 3.06 15.98 -25.32
CA ASN A 38 4.07 16.64 -24.49
C ASN A 38 3.49 17.77 -23.63
N VAL A 39 2.55 18.56 -24.17
CA VAL A 39 1.86 19.62 -23.41
C VAL A 39 1.01 19.03 -22.29
N VAL A 40 0.23 17.98 -22.56
CA VAL A 40 -0.56 17.28 -21.52
C VAL A 40 0.36 16.71 -20.44
N SER A 41 1.47 16.09 -20.84
CA SER A 41 2.45 15.55 -19.89
C SER A 41 3.07 16.64 -19.00
N THR A 42 3.35 17.81 -19.58
CA THR A 42 3.85 19.00 -18.87
C THR A 42 2.83 19.52 -17.85
N ILE A 43 1.56 19.61 -18.22
CA ILE A 43 0.48 20.00 -17.29
C ILE A 43 0.42 19.02 -16.11
N GLY A 44 0.46 17.71 -16.39
CA GLY A 44 0.52 16.69 -15.34
C GLY A 44 1.74 16.87 -14.43
N ALA A 45 2.90 17.24 -14.99
CA ALA A 45 4.14 17.39 -14.24
C ALA A 45 4.07 18.60 -13.29
N PHE A 46 3.46 19.70 -13.72
CA PHE A 46 3.18 20.84 -12.83
C PHE A 46 2.20 20.48 -11.72
N ILE A 47 1.14 19.72 -12.02
CA ILE A 47 0.20 19.21 -10.99
C ILE A 47 0.94 18.35 -9.97
N LEU A 48 1.87 17.50 -10.44
CA LEU A 48 2.71 16.67 -9.56
C LEU A 48 3.64 17.54 -8.70
N GLY A 49 4.26 18.58 -9.26
CA GLY A 49 5.05 19.55 -8.49
C GLY A 49 4.22 20.26 -7.41
N VAL A 50 3.03 20.75 -7.76
CA VAL A 50 2.11 21.41 -6.81
C VAL A 50 1.63 20.43 -5.73
N SER A 51 1.51 19.13 -6.04
CA SER A 51 1.10 18.12 -5.08
C SER A 51 2.07 17.94 -3.90
N MET A 52 3.31 18.42 -4.02
CA MET A 52 4.29 18.43 -2.93
C MET A 52 3.98 19.49 -1.87
N LEU A 53 3.31 20.59 -2.24
CA LEU A 53 2.96 21.67 -1.30
C LEU A 53 2.11 21.19 -0.11
N PRO A 54 0.96 20.49 -0.31
CA PRO A 54 0.19 19.99 0.83
C PRO A 54 0.95 18.95 1.64
N PHE A 55 1.83 18.16 1.03
CA PHE A 55 2.65 17.18 1.75
C PHE A 55 3.65 17.88 2.68
N VAL A 56 4.44 18.83 2.17
CA VAL A 56 5.41 19.60 2.97
C VAL A 56 4.70 20.39 4.06
N TRP A 57 3.57 21.01 3.73
CA TRP A 57 2.75 21.72 4.71
C TRP A 57 2.25 20.79 5.82
N ASN A 58 1.79 19.58 5.48
CA ASN A 58 1.35 18.60 6.45
C ASN A 58 2.49 18.15 7.37
N VAL A 59 3.67 17.86 6.81
CA VAL A 59 4.86 17.48 7.62
C VAL A 59 5.26 18.62 8.55
N PHE A 60 5.33 19.85 8.05
CA PHE A 60 5.70 21.02 8.86
C PHE A 60 4.70 21.26 10.00
N ARG A 61 3.41 21.24 9.68
CA ARG A 61 2.35 21.45 10.68
C ARG A 61 2.35 20.34 11.72
N SER A 62 2.42 19.08 11.31
CA SER A 62 2.39 17.93 12.22
C SER A 62 3.63 17.86 13.11
N TRP A 63 4.80 18.25 12.60
CA TRP A 63 6.01 18.31 13.42
C TRP A 63 5.96 19.38 14.50
N ARG A 64 5.40 20.56 14.20
CA ARG A 64 5.39 21.69 15.12
C ARG A 64 4.17 21.77 16.04
N TYR A 65 3.02 21.30 15.57
CA TYR A 65 1.69 21.48 16.18
C TYR A 65 0.82 20.21 16.12
N GLY A 66 1.34 19.07 15.66
CA GLY A 66 0.58 17.83 15.61
C GLY A 66 0.22 17.31 17.01
N GLU A 67 -0.90 16.61 17.11
CA GLU A 67 -1.31 15.94 18.36
C GLU A 67 -0.31 14.82 18.68
N PRO A 68 0.34 14.84 19.86
CA PRO A 68 1.24 13.77 20.25
C PRO A 68 0.47 12.48 20.53
N VAL A 69 1.02 11.37 20.03
CA VAL A 69 0.50 10.04 20.32
C VAL A 69 1.08 9.55 21.65
N THR A 70 0.24 9.00 22.53
CA THR A 70 0.66 8.42 23.82
C THR A 70 0.62 6.89 23.85
N VAL A 71 0.19 6.26 22.76
CA VAL A 71 0.12 4.79 22.61
C VAL A 71 1.29 4.28 21.77
N ASP A 72 1.65 3.01 21.95
CA ASP A 72 2.73 2.36 21.21
C ASP A 72 2.38 2.18 19.72
N ASP A 73 1.13 1.82 19.43
CA ASP A 73 0.61 1.65 18.06
C ASP A 73 -0.52 2.65 17.73
N PRO A 74 -0.22 3.77 17.05
CA PRO A 74 -1.24 4.72 16.61
C PRO A 74 -2.15 4.19 15.49
N TRP A 75 -1.78 3.11 14.80
CA TRP A 75 -2.53 2.54 13.68
C TRP A 75 -3.37 1.32 14.08
N GLY A 76 -3.13 0.80 15.28
CA GLY A 76 -3.92 -0.22 15.97
C GLY A 76 -3.58 -1.67 15.64
N TYR A 77 -3.17 -1.99 14.41
CA TYR A 77 -2.88 -3.37 13.97
C TYR A 77 -1.46 -3.54 13.40
N GLY A 78 -0.51 -2.81 13.96
CA GLY A 78 0.92 -2.93 13.69
C GLY A 78 1.44 -4.34 13.95
N ASN A 79 2.25 -4.85 13.01
CA ASN A 79 2.65 -6.26 12.98
C ASN A 79 4.10 -6.47 13.39
N SER A 80 4.98 -5.72 12.74
CA SER A 80 6.42 -5.69 12.96
C SER A 80 6.77 -5.17 14.35
N LEU A 81 7.97 -5.51 14.83
CA LEU A 81 8.48 -5.09 16.15
C LEU A 81 8.53 -3.58 16.35
N GLU A 82 8.53 -2.78 15.28
CA GLU A 82 8.52 -1.32 15.35
C GLU A 82 7.27 -0.76 16.05
N TRP A 83 6.17 -1.53 16.10
CA TRP A 83 4.92 -1.16 16.76
C TRP A 83 4.79 -1.70 18.18
N ALA A 84 5.84 -2.32 18.72
CA ALA A 84 5.90 -2.78 20.11
C ALA A 84 6.71 -1.83 21.02
N THR A 85 7.13 -0.67 20.51
CA THR A 85 7.87 0.34 21.27
C THR A 85 7.05 1.61 21.45
N THR A 86 7.46 2.46 22.39
CA THR A 86 6.77 3.70 22.73
C THR A 86 6.86 4.73 21.59
N CYS A 87 5.87 5.61 21.50
CA CYS A 87 5.91 6.79 20.64
C CYS A 87 6.17 8.05 21.48
N PRO A 88 7.33 8.73 21.41
CA PRO A 88 8.52 8.43 20.60
C PRO A 88 9.38 7.27 21.15
N PRO A 89 10.16 6.59 20.30
CA PRO A 89 10.97 5.45 20.71
C PRO A 89 12.16 5.88 21.58
N PRO A 90 12.58 5.07 22.57
CA PRO A 90 13.73 5.36 23.40
C PRO A 90 15.03 5.21 22.61
N ARG A 91 16.12 5.82 23.09
CA ARG A 91 17.44 5.80 22.40
C ARG A 91 17.99 4.39 22.10
N HIS A 92 17.63 3.40 22.91
CA HIS A 92 18.04 2.00 22.75
C HIS A 92 16.93 1.11 22.14
N ASN A 93 15.93 1.74 21.50
CA ASN A 93 14.78 1.15 20.81
C ASN A 93 13.76 0.40 21.69
N PHE A 94 14.16 -0.44 22.65
CA PHE A 94 13.24 -1.27 23.42
C PHE A 94 13.60 -1.35 24.90
N TYR A 95 12.61 -1.14 25.78
CA TYR A 95 12.74 -1.47 27.20
C TYR A 95 12.58 -2.97 27.46
N GLU A 96 11.61 -3.60 26.78
CA GLU A 96 11.34 -5.03 26.85
C GLU A 96 11.05 -5.55 25.44
N LEU A 97 11.57 -6.73 25.10
CA LEU A 97 11.28 -7.36 23.82
C LEU A 97 10.11 -8.34 23.95
N PRO A 98 9.08 -8.24 23.09
CA PRO A 98 8.05 -9.26 23.05
C PRO A 98 8.63 -10.58 22.53
N ARG A 99 8.06 -11.69 22.98
CA ARG A 99 8.48 -13.02 22.54
C ARG A 99 8.14 -13.22 21.07
N ILE A 100 9.16 -13.34 20.22
CA ILE A 100 9.01 -13.54 18.79
C ILE A 100 8.58 -14.99 18.52
N ARG A 101 7.36 -15.18 18.00
CA ARG A 101 6.79 -16.50 17.66
C ARG A 101 6.31 -16.60 16.21
N SER A 102 6.23 -15.48 15.51
CA SER A 102 5.76 -15.37 14.12
C SER A 102 6.34 -14.09 13.48
N GLU A 103 5.98 -13.83 12.23
CA GLU A 103 6.29 -12.61 11.49
C GLU A 103 5.55 -11.36 12.00
N ARG A 104 4.55 -11.52 12.88
CA ARG A 104 3.73 -10.44 13.44
C ARG A 104 3.83 -10.35 14.98
N PRO A 105 5.03 -10.20 15.55
CA PRO A 105 5.23 -10.26 17.00
C PRO A 105 4.55 -9.13 17.78
N ALA A 106 4.44 -7.91 17.22
CA ALA A 106 3.73 -6.81 17.89
C ALA A 106 2.21 -7.07 17.91
N PHE A 107 1.66 -7.65 16.86
CA PHE A 107 0.24 -8.00 16.81
C PHE A 107 -0.11 -9.09 17.84
N GLU A 108 0.71 -10.14 17.98
CA GLU A 108 0.47 -11.19 18.98
C GLU A 108 0.54 -10.65 20.42
N LEU A 109 1.37 -9.64 20.68
CA LEU A 109 1.46 -8.97 21.98
C LEU A 109 0.16 -8.21 22.32
N HIS A 110 -0.35 -7.43 21.38
CA HIS A 110 -1.56 -6.61 21.57
C HIS A 110 -2.86 -7.44 21.52
N TYR A 111 -2.87 -8.53 20.75
CA TYR A 111 -4.04 -9.38 20.51
C TYR A 111 -3.75 -10.86 20.84
N PRO A 112 -3.47 -11.21 22.11
CA PRO A 112 -3.13 -12.58 22.49
C PRO A 112 -4.27 -13.58 22.22
N HIS A 113 -5.52 -13.13 22.30
CA HIS A 113 -6.71 -13.94 22.02
C HIS A 113 -6.88 -14.29 20.53
N MET A 114 -6.19 -13.60 19.62
CA MET A 114 -6.26 -13.85 18.18
C MET A 114 -5.23 -14.87 17.70
N VAL A 115 -4.24 -15.22 18.53
CA VAL A 115 -3.08 -16.04 18.14
C VAL A 115 -3.49 -17.43 17.68
N GLU A 116 -4.41 -18.09 18.39
CA GLU A 116 -4.87 -19.43 18.04
C GLU A 116 -5.58 -19.43 16.68
N ARG A 117 -6.49 -18.47 16.48
CA ARG A 117 -7.21 -18.29 15.22
C ARG A 117 -6.25 -18.00 14.07
N LEU A 118 -5.33 -17.06 14.26
CA LEU A 118 -4.32 -16.70 13.25
C LEU A 118 -3.53 -17.92 12.80
N ARG A 119 -3.13 -18.79 13.73
CA ARG A 119 -2.37 -20.01 13.40
C ARG A 119 -3.23 -21.08 12.74
N ALA A 120 -4.48 -21.25 13.18
CA ALA A 120 -5.41 -22.21 12.58
C ALA A 120 -5.77 -21.83 11.14
N GLU A 121 -5.96 -20.53 10.86
CA GLU A 121 -6.36 -20.01 9.56
C GLU A 121 -5.16 -19.66 8.65
N ALA A 122 -3.92 -19.67 9.15
CA ALA A 122 -2.72 -19.25 8.41
C ALA A 122 -2.47 -20.01 7.09
N HIS A 123 -2.95 -21.25 7.00
CA HIS A 123 -2.69 -22.14 5.87
C HIS A 123 -3.95 -22.52 5.08
N ILE A 124 -5.11 -21.92 5.40
CA ILE A 124 -6.37 -22.15 4.68
C ILE A 124 -6.47 -21.18 3.49
N GLY A 125 -5.57 -21.34 2.51
CA GLY A 125 -5.71 -20.76 1.16
C GLY A 125 -6.11 -21.86 0.19
N ARG A 126 -7.10 -21.60 -0.70
CA ARG A 126 -7.70 -22.54 -1.69
C ARG A 126 -7.40 -24.02 -1.38
N SER A 127 -8.09 -24.58 -0.39
CA SER A 127 -7.95 -25.99 -0.03
C SER A 127 -8.38 -26.86 -1.22
N HIS A 128 -7.43 -27.50 -1.90
CA HIS A 128 -7.67 -28.78 -2.55
C HIS A 128 -7.42 -29.87 -1.50
N GLY A 129 -8.31 -29.94 -0.52
CA GLY A 129 -8.39 -31.05 0.42
C GLY A 129 -9.38 -32.09 -0.11
N PRO A 130 -9.13 -33.39 0.06
CA PRO A 130 -10.03 -34.45 -0.41
C PRO A 130 -11.40 -34.44 0.29
N GLU A 131 -11.57 -33.63 1.34
CA GLU A 131 -12.80 -33.48 2.13
C GLU A 131 -13.55 -32.17 1.86
N SER A 132 -13.16 -31.39 0.85
CA SER A 132 -14.01 -30.30 0.37
C SER A 132 -15.18 -30.91 -0.41
N GLY A 133 -16.26 -31.21 0.30
CA GLY A 133 -17.55 -31.47 -0.33
C GLY A 133 -17.86 -30.33 -1.29
N ASP A 134 -17.99 -30.66 -2.56
CA ASP A 134 -18.33 -29.73 -3.61
C ASP A 134 -19.74 -29.19 -3.36
N VAL A 135 -19.81 -28.03 -2.71
CA VAL A 135 -21.07 -27.31 -2.42
C VAL A 135 -21.80 -26.85 -3.68
N THR A 136 -21.27 -27.11 -4.88
CA THR A 136 -21.96 -26.84 -6.15
C THR A 136 -22.69 -28.05 -6.74
N ARG A 137 -22.56 -29.24 -6.16
CA ARG A 137 -23.26 -30.44 -6.63
C ARG A 137 -24.65 -30.58 -6.01
N ALA A 138 -25.68 -30.19 -6.76
CA ALA A 138 -27.10 -30.24 -6.37
C ALA A 138 -27.74 -31.63 -6.59
N ASP A 139 -27.13 -32.70 -6.07
CA ASP A 139 -27.60 -34.07 -6.38
C ASP A 139 -28.32 -34.78 -5.22
N ASP A 140 -28.48 -34.17 -4.05
CA ASP A 140 -29.22 -34.80 -2.93
C ASP A 140 -30.71 -34.42 -2.95
N VAL A 141 -31.39 -34.73 -4.06
CA VAL A 141 -32.86 -34.84 -4.07
C VAL A 141 -33.23 -36.33 -4.11
N SER A 142 -33.78 -36.76 -2.98
CA SER A 142 -34.34 -38.08 -2.68
C SER A 142 -34.93 -38.84 -3.87
N VAL A 143 -34.49 -40.07 -4.08
CA VAL A 143 -35.33 -41.12 -4.68
C VAL A 143 -35.40 -42.27 -3.69
N ARG A 144 -36.54 -42.35 -2.98
CA ARG A 144 -36.96 -43.52 -2.22
C ARG A 144 -37.41 -44.60 -3.21
N THR A 145 -36.84 -45.79 -3.09
CA THR A 145 -37.48 -47.07 -3.42
C THR A 145 -37.01 -48.09 -2.41
#